data_AF-A0A8J7TUD3-F1
#
_entry.id   AF-A0A8J7TUD3-F1
#
_cell.length_a   1.000
_cell.length_b   1.000
_cell.length_c   1.000
_cell.angle_alpha   90.00
_cell.angle_beta   90.00
_cell.angle_gamma   90.00
#
_symmetry.space_group_name_H-M   'P 1'
#
loop_
_entity.id
_entity.type
_entity.pdbx_description
1 polymer ?
#
loop_
_entity_poly.entity_id
_entity_poly.type
_entity_poly.pdbx_seq_one_letter_code
_entity_poly.pdbx_strand_id
1 'polypeptide(L)'
;MRLLLDECVPKRLRLHFPGHDARTVRQMGWSGKRNGELLGLMLANGFEVFVTVDRNMPFQQNIAASGVAVLVLVGTSNRVADLLPVIPAAQTALTALKPGDVVEVSAP
;
A
#
# COMPACT_ATOMS: atom_id res chain seq x y z
N MET A 1 -7.56 -6.17 -8.26
CA MET A 1 -7.74 -4.98 -7.41
C MET A 1 -6.88 -3.83 -7.90
N ARG A 2 -7.24 -2.59 -7.56
CA ARG A 2 -6.40 -1.40 -7.75
C ARG A 2 -5.57 -1.10 -6.52
N LEU A 3 -4.25 -1.08 -6.68
CA LEU A 3 -3.30 -0.83 -5.59
C LEU A 3 -2.63 0.52 -5.79
N LEU A 4 -2.54 1.32 -4.73
CA LEU A 4 -1.72 2.52 -4.71
C LEU A 4 -0.50 2.29 -3.82
N LEU A 5 0.69 2.38 -4.40
CA LEU A 5 1.96 2.29 -3.70
C LEU A 5 2.39 3.69 -3.24
N ASP A 6 2.69 3.80 -1.97
CA ASP A 6 3.21 5.00 -1.32
C ASP A 6 4.54 5.47 -1.93
N GLU A 7 4.91 6.72 -1.69
CA GLU A 7 6.17 7.31 -2.16
C GLU A 7 7.40 6.64 -1.54
N CYS A 8 7.24 6.14 -0.31
CA CYS A 8 8.26 5.41 0.42
C CYS A 8 8.49 3.98 -0.12
N VAL A 9 7.56 3.47 -0.96
CA VAL A 9 7.68 2.15 -1.57
C VAL A 9 8.44 2.27 -2.90
N PRO A 10 9.54 1.50 -3.09
CA PRO A 10 10.23 1.47 -4.37
C PRO A 10 9.29 1.21 -5.55
N LYS A 11 9.25 2.12 -6.53
CA LYS A 11 8.38 2.02 -7.72
C LYS A 11 8.45 0.70 -8.48
N ARG A 12 9.59 -0.01 -8.40
CA ARG A 12 9.80 -1.31 -9.06
C ARG A 12 9.00 -2.44 -8.40
N LEU A 13 8.64 -2.33 -7.12
CA LEU A 13 7.83 -3.35 -6.42
C LEU A 13 6.44 -3.51 -7.03
N ARG A 14 5.94 -2.50 -7.73
CA ARG A 14 4.70 -2.56 -8.51
C ARG A 14 4.66 -3.77 -9.47
N LEU A 15 5.81 -4.16 -10.02
CA LEU A 15 5.93 -5.30 -10.95
C LEU A 15 5.71 -6.66 -10.26
N HIS A 16 5.78 -6.70 -8.93
CA HIS A 16 5.61 -7.91 -8.13
C HIS A 16 4.16 -8.13 -7.66
N PHE A 17 3.21 -7.34 -8.17
CA PHE A 17 1.77 -7.53 -7.95
C PHE A 17 1.06 -7.86 -9.27
N PRO A 18 1.40 -8.98 -9.94
CA PRO A 18 0.73 -9.38 -11.19
C PRO A 18 -0.76 -9.64 -10.93
N GLY A 19 -1.60 -9.31 -11.91
CA GLY A 19 -3.06 -9.42 -11.77
C GLY A 19 -3.73 -8.25 -11.03
N HIS A 20 -2.95 -7.30 -10.52
CA HIS A 20 -3.46 -6.06 -9.92
C HIS A 20 -3.10 -4.83 -10.77
N ASP A 21 -4.00 -3.85 -10.83
CA ASP A 21 -3.70 -2.54 -11.39
C ASP A 21 -2.98 -1.71 -10.33
N ALA A 22 -1.68 -1.94 -10.21
CA ALA A 22 -0.85 -1.24 -9.27
C ALA A 22 -0.31 0.06 -9.90
N ARG A 23 -0.42 1.18 -9.17
CA ARG A 23 0.12 2.50 -9.51
C ARG A 23 0.87 3.05 -8.30
N THR A 24 1.78 4.00 -8.52
CA THR A 24 2.41 4.73 -7.41
C THR A 24 1.80 6.11 -7.22
N VAL A 25 1.87 6.67 -6.01
CA VAL A 25 1.48 8.06 -5.71
C VAL A 25 2.11 9.04 -6.73
N ARG A 26 3.40 8.85 -7.03
CA ARG A 26 4.12 9.65 -8.02
C ARG A 26 3.57 9.51 -9.44
N GLN A 27 3.20 8.30 -9.88
CA GLN A 27 2.60 8.08 -11.20
C GLN A 27 1.23 8.75 -11.34
N MET A 28 0.49 8.84 -10.25
CA MET A 28 -0.80 9.53 -10.21
C MET A 28 -0.65 11.06 -10.11
N GLY A 29 0.58 11.58 -9.93
CA GLY A 29 0.82 13.01 -9.69
C GLY A 29 0.34 13.47 -8.31
N TRP A 30 0.22 12.56 -7.35
CA TRP A 30 -0.31 12.82 -5.99
C TRP A 30 0.80 13.04 -4.95
N SER A 31 2.01 13.34 -5.40
CA SER A 31 3.14 13.62 -4.52
C SER A 31 2.86 14.80 -3.58
N GLY A 32 3.22 14.66 -2.30
CA GLY A 32 3.04 15.70 -1.27
C GLY A 32 1.59 15.93 -0.81
N LYS A 33 0.64 15.10 -1.24
CA LYS A 33 -0.75 15.14 -0.76
C LYS A 33 -0.81 14.69 0.70
N ARG A 34 -1.62 15.37 1.51
CA ARG A 34 -1.84 14.97 2.90
C ARG A 34 -2.64 13.66 2.93
N ASN A 35 -2.46 12.85 3.96
CA ASN A 35 -3.07 11.51 4.01
C ASN A 35 -4.59 11.50 3.86
N GLY A 36 -5.31 12.44 4.49
CA GLY A 36 -6.77 12.57 4.29
C GLY A 36 -7.17 12.89 2.85
N GLU A 37 -6.41 13.75 2.17
CA GLU A 37 -6.63 14.08 0.75
C GLU A 37 -6.28 12.89 -0.15
N LEU A 38 -5.19 12.18 0.15
CA LEU A 38 -4.75 11.00 -0.58
C LEU A 38 -5.80 9.89 -0.52
N LEU A 39 -6.38 9.64 0.65
CA LEU A 39 -7.44 8.64 0.83
C LEU A 39 -8.71 9.02 0.06
N GLY A 40 -9.08 10.30 0.04
CA GLY A 40 -10.19 10.77 -0.81
C GLY A 40 -9.93 10.56 -2.30
N LEU A 41 -8.71 10.87 -2.77
CA LEU A 41 -8.29 10.63 -4.16
C LEU A 41 -8.30 9.14 -4.51
N MET A 42 -7.86 8.27 -3.58
CA MET A 42 -7.92 6.84 -3.74
C MET A 42 -9.35 6.35 -3.98
N LEU A 43 -10.28 6.70 -3.10
CA LEU A 43 -11.69 6.34 -3.22
C LEU A 43 -12.29 6.85 -4.53
N ALA A 44 -12.05 8.13 -4.86
CA ALA A 44 -12.56 8.75 -6.09
C ALA A 44 -12.05 8.09 -7.37
N ASN A 45 -10.88 7.45 -7.33
CA ASN A 45 -10.27 6.74 -8.47
C ASN A 45 -10.41 5.21 -8.36
N GLY A 46 -11.17 4.71 -7.38
CA GLY A 46 -11.41 3.28 -7.17
C GLY A 46 -10.17 2.50 -6.77
N PHE A 47 -9.22 3.12 -6.07
CA PHE A 47 -8.13 2.39 -5.41
C PHE A 47 -8.65 1.74 -4.13
N GLU A 48 -8.39 0.45 -4.00
CA GLU A 48 -8.94 -0.37 -2.92
C GLU A 48 -7.94 -0.57 -1.79
N VAL A 49 -6.65 -0.67 -2.14
CA VAL A 49 -5.57 -0.97 -1.18
C VAL A 49 -4.45 0.06 -1.29
N PHE A 50 -4.06 0.61 -0.15
CA PHE A 50 -2.85 1.42 0.01
C PHE A 50 -1.70 0.52 0.46
N VAL A 51 -0.61 0.50 -0.29
CA VAL A 51 0.59 -0.27 0.02
C VAL A 51 1.68 0.67 0.51
N THR A 52 2.16 0.48 1.73
CA THR A 52 3.21 1.31 2.33
C THR A 52 4.26 0.47 3.06
N VAL A 53 5.37 1.10 3.42
CA VAL A 53 6.40 0.60 4.36
C VAL A 53 6.38 1.38 5.68
N ASP A 54 5.55 2.43 5.78
CA ASP A 54 5.41 3.22 7.00
C ASP A 54 4.46 2.53 7.99
N ARG A 55 5.04 1.98 9.06
CA ARG A 55 4.31 1.29 10.14
C ARG A 55 3.54 2.25 11.06
N ASN A 56 3.77 3.56 10.98
CA ASN A 56 2.99 4.54 11.74
C ASN A 56 1.67 4.89 11.04
N MET A 57 1.57 4.61 9.74
CA MET A 57 0.41 4.98 8.94
C MET A 57 -0.91 4.35 9.41
N PRO A 58 -0.97 3.06 9.79
CA PRO A 58 -2.18 2.44 10.33
C PRO A 58 -2.80 3.17 11.52
N PHE A 59 -1.99 3.81 12.36
CA PHE A 59 -2.46 4.46 13.59
C PHE A 59 -3.07 5.85 13.34
N GLN A 60 -3.11 6.30 12.09
CA GLN A 60 -3.71 7.59 11.74
C GLN A 60 -5.23 7.48 11.65
N GLN A 61 -5.94 8.36 12.35
CA GLN A 61 -7.42 8.37 12.38
C GLN A 61 -8.07 8.42 10.98
N ASN A 62 -7.44 9.12 10.03
CA ASN A 62 -7.96 9.21 8.66
C ASN A 62 -8.00 7.86 7.94
N ILE A 63 -7.04 6.96 8.22
CA ILE A 63 -6.97 5.62 7.61
C ILE A 63 -8.14 4.78 8.12
N ALA A 64 -8.30 4.70 9.45
CA ALA A 64 -9.38 3.95 10.09
C ALA A 64 -10.77 4.40 9.64
N ALA A 65 -10.96 5.69 9.38
CA ALA A 65 -12.23 6.25 8.93
C ALA A 65 -12.46 6.17 7.41
N SER A 66 -11.43 5.90 6.60
CA SER A 66 -11.53 6.01 5.14
C SER A 66 -12.16 4.82 4.43
N GLY A 67 -12.20 3.65 5.07
CA GLY A 67 -12.60 2.39 4.40
C GLY A 67 -11.61 1.91 3.34
N VAL A 68 -10.46 2.56 3.15
CA VAL A 68 -9.36 2.07 2.32
C VAL A 68 -8.59 1.01 3.11
N ALA A 69 -8.33 -0.14 2.47
CA ALA A 69 -7.52 -1.17 3.10
C ALA A 69 -6.03 -0.79 3.04
N VAL A 70 -5.25 -1.13 4.07
CA VAL A 70 -3.83 -0.79 4.16
C VAL A 70 -3.00 -2.06 4.32
N LEU A 71 -2.02 -2.21 3.43
CA LEU A 71 -1.03 -3.26 3.46
C LEU A 71 0.34 -2.67 3.78
N VAL A 72 0.90 -3.03 4.92
CA VAL A 72 2.21 -2.56 5.37
C VAL A 72 3.25 -3.65 5.12
N LEU A 73 4.24 -3.34 4.28
CA LEU A 73 5.37 -4.22 3.99
C LEU A 73 6.48 -3.99 5.04
N VAL A 74 6.70 -4.99 5.89
CA VAL A 74 7.70 -4.94 6.96
C VAL A 74 8.98 -5.64 6.48
N GLY A 75 9.88 -4.84 5.91
CA GLY A 75 11.25 -5.23 5.60
C GLY A 75 12.27 -4.68 6.60
N THR A 76 13.50 -5.18 6.53
CA THR A 76 14.64 -4.63 7.29
C THR A 76 15.05 -3.23 6.81
N SER A 77 14.75 -2.89 5.54
CA SER A 77 14.85 -1.55 4.98
C SER A 77 13.88 -1.34 3.82
N ASN A 78 13.81 -0.11 3.29
CA ASN A 78 12.98 0.22 2.12
C ASN A 78 13.64 -0.17 0.79
N ARG A 79 14.78 -0.88 0.79
CA ARG A 79 15.42 -1.35 -0.44
C ARG A 79 14.60 -2.47 -1.05
N VAL A 80 14.57 -2.53 -2.39
CA VAL A 80 13.87 -3.59 -3.12
C VAL A 80 14.31 -4.98 -2.64
N ALA A 81 15.62 -5.21 -2.48
CA ALA A 81 16.16 -6.49 -2.03
C ALA A 81 15.61 -6.95 -0.67
N ASP A 82 15.34 -6.01 0.23
CA ASP A 82 14.85 -6.30 1.59
C ASP A 82 13.32 -6.46 1.64
N LEU A 83 12.61 -5.91 0.64
CA LEU A 83 11.16 -6.02 0.51
C LEU A 83 10.72 -7.22 -0.36
N LEU A 84 11.60 -7.71 -1.24
CA LEU A 84 11.33 -8.89 -2.08
C LEU A 84 10.90 -10.13 -1.27
N PRO A 85 11.55 -10.48 -0.14
CA PRO A 85 11.14 -11.63 0.68
C PRO A 85 9.74 -11.48 1.30
N VAL A 86 9.23 -10.25 1.41
CA VAL A 86 7.91 -9.94 1.98
C VAL A 86 6.78 -10.10 0.95
N ILE A 87 7.11 -10.01 -0.35
CA ILE A 87 6.13 -10.03 -1.44
C ILE A 87 5.20 -11.26 -1.41
N PRO A 88 5.66 -12.51 -1.18
CA PRO A 88 4.76 -13.67 -1.16
C PRO A 88 3.67 -13.55 -0.08
N ALA A 89 4.03 -13.07 1.12
CA ALA A 89 3.08 -12.82 2.20
C ALA A 89 2.11 -11.69 1.83
N ALA A 90 2.62 -10.62 1.21
CA ALA A 90 1.81 -9.51 0.71
C ALA A 90 0.76 -9.97 -0.32
N GLN A 91 1.16 -10.78 -1.30
CA GLN A 91 0.25 -11.34 -2.30
C GLN A 91 -0.83 -12.22 -1.68
N THR A 92 -0.47 -13.01 -0.68
CA THR A 92 -1.43 -13.86 0.06
C THR A 92 -2.43 -12.99 0.81
N ALA A 93 -1.96 -11.97 1.54
CA ALA A 93 -2.81 -11.04 2.28
C ALA A 93 -3.80 -10.32 1.37
N LEU A 94 -3.36 -9.91 0.16
CA LEU A 94 -4.23 -9.25 -0.83
C LEU A 94 -5.45 -10.10 -1.25
N THR A 95 -5.41 -11.42 -1.12
CA THR A 95 -6.56 -12.28 -1.44
C THR A 95 -7.65 -12.27 -0.37
N ALA A 96 -7.31 -11.87 0.86
CA ALA A 96 -8.22 -11.86 2.01
C ALA A 96 -8.57 -10.45 2.49
N LEU A 97 -7.84 -9.43 2.04
CA LEU A 97 -8.01 -8.03 2.45
C LEU A 97 -9.42 -7.51 2.12
N LYS A 98 -10.05 -6.85 3.10
CA LYS A 98 -11.33 -6.16 2.95
C LYS A 98 -11.15 -4.64 3.12
N PRO A 99 -12.09 -3.82 2.61
CA PRO A 99 -12.09 -2.38 2.85
C PRO A 99 -11.95 -2.04 4.33
N GLY A 100 -11.00 -1.17 4.67
CA GLY A 100 -10.71 -0.74 6.04
C GLY A 100 -9.79 -1.66 6.84
N ASP A 101 -9.44 -2.85 6.32
CA ASP A 101 -8.47 -3.72 6.98
C ASP A 101 -7.09 -3.07 7.00
N VAL A 102 -6.35 -3.31 8.08
CA VAL A 102 -4.92 -3.02 8.16
C VAL A 102 -4.18 -4.32 8.41
N VAL A 103 -3.27 -4.66 7.51
CA VAL A 103 -2.45 -5.87 7.62
C VAL A 103 -0.98 -5.50 7.50
N GLU A 104 -0.18 -5.90 8.48
CA GLU A 104 1.28 -5.90 8.38
C GLU A 104 1.76 -7.28 7.93
N VAL A 105 2.65 -7.31 6.93
CA VAL A 105 3.27 -8.55 6.44
C VAL A 105 4.78 -8.43 6.53
N SER A 106 5.45 -9.49 6.99
CA SER A 106 6.91 -9.59 7.02
C SER A 106 7.35 -10.82 6.24
N ALA A 107 8.66 -10.93 6.00
CA ALA A 107 9.26 -12.19 5.60
C ALA A 107 9.02 -13.25 6.69
N PRO A 108 8.93 -14.55 6.32
CA PRO A 108 8.89 -15.65 7.27
C PRO A 108 10.16 -15.76 8.11
#